data_AF-R6H624-F1
#
_entry.id   AF-R6H624-F1
#
_cell.length_a   1.000
_cell.length_b   1.000
_cell.length_c   1.000
_cell.angle_alpha   90.00
_cell.angle_beta   90.00
_cell.angle_gamma   90.00
#
_symmetry.space_group_name_H-M   'P 1'
#
loop_
_entity.id
_entity.type
_entity.pdbx_description
1 polymer ?
#
loop_
_entity_poly.entity_id
_entity_poly.type
_entity_poly.pdbx_seq_one_letter_code
_entity_poly.pdbx_strand_id
1 'polypeptide(L)' 'MIEDLKNINEKYIEKYKENPKELKKYEIIKKILNEKDCFLKMNIEYAYAILRDLKIPEDQIRNVYLELISIN' A
#
# COMPACT_ATOMS: atom_id res chain seq x y z
N MET A 1 1.89 11.15 2.64
CA MET A 1 2.40 9.79 2.45
C MET A 1 1.33 8.70 2.47
N ILE A 2 0.71 8.39 3.62
CA ILE A 2 -0.33 7.34 3.65
C ILE A 2 -1.50 7.65 2.70
N GLU A 3 -1.88 8.92 2.59
CA GLU A 3 -2.94 9.37 1.67
C GLU A 3 -2.53 9.21 0.20
N ASP A 4 -1.25 9.41 -0.12
CA ASP A 4 -0.73 9.18 -1.48
C ASP A 4 -0.81 7.70 -1.85
N LEU A 5 -0.49 6.81 -0.92
CA LEU A 5 -0.66 5.37 -1.12
C LEU A 5 -2.13 4.97 -1.33
N LYS A 6 -3.06 5.59 -0.59
CA LYS A 6 -4.50 5.38 -0.80
C LYS A 6 -4.91 5.83 -2.20
N ASN A 7 -4.48 7.02 -2.64
CA ASN A 7 -4.76 7.54 -3.97
C ASN A 7 -4.18 6.64 -5.08
N ILE A 8 -2.97 6.10 -4.89
CA ILE A 8 -2.39 5.12 -5.82
C ILE A 8 -3.24 3.85 -5.85
N ASN A 9 -3.66 3.36 -4.69
CA ASN A 9 -4.48 2.16 -4.59
C ASN A 9 -5.84 2.30 -5.28
N GLU A 10 -6.53 3.44 -5.12
CA GLU A 10 -7.80 3.71 -5.83
C GLU A 10 -7.63 3.69 -7.36
N LYS A 11 -6.52 4.24 -7.88
CA LYS A 11 -6.21 4.17 -9.32
C LYS A 11 -6.09 2.72 -9.81
N TYR A 12 -5.51 1.83 -8.99
CA TYR A 12 -5.39 0.42 -9.33
C TYR A 12 -6.72 -0.34 -9.22
N ILE A 13 -7.56 -0.02 -8.24
CA ILE A 13 -8.91 -0.57 -8.14
C ILE A 13 -9.70 -0.27 -9.42
N GLU A 14 -9.70 1.00 -9.87
CA GLU A 14 -10.40 1.39 -11.10
C GLU A 14 -9.79 0.71 -12.34
N LYS A 15 -8.45 0.67 -12.43
CA LYS A 15 -7.73 0.01 -13.53
C LYS A 15 -8.07 -1.47 -13.66
N TYR A 16 -8.25 -2.17 -12.53
CA TYR A 16 -8.45 -3.61 -12.50
C TYR A 16 -9.90 -4.02 -12.23
N LYS A 17 -10.88 -3.11 -12.35
CA LYS A 17 -12.30 -3.40 -12.08
C LYS A 17 -12.86 -4.60 -12.85
N GLU A 18 -12.34 -4.90 -14.04
CA GLU A 18 -12.73 -6.03 -14.89
C GLU A 18 -11.87 -7.29 -14.68
N ASN A 19 -10.88 -7.24 -13.78
CA ASN A 19 -10.03 -8.36 -13.40
C ASN A 19 -10.26 -8.71 -11.93
N PRO A 20 -11.16 -9.66 -11.62
CA PRO A 20 -11.54 -9.98 -10.24
C PRO A 20 -10.37 -10.36 -9.33
N LYS A 21 -9.33 -11.01 -9.89
CA LYS A 21 -8.17 -11.44 -9.13
C LYS A 21 -7.33 -10.25 -8.66
N GLU A 22 -7.00 -9.33 -9.58
CA GLU A 22 -6.25 -8.13 -9.25
C GLU A 22 -7.10 -7.15 -8.43
N LEU A 23 -8.38 -6.98 -8.75
CA LEU A 23 -9.30 -6.15 -7.98
C LEU A 23 -9.31 -6.54 -6.51
N LYS A 24 -9.50 -7.85 -6.22
CA LYS A 24 -9.52 -8.36 -4.84
C LYS A 24 -8.24 -8.04 -4.07
N LYS A 25 -7.08 -8.07 -4.73
CA LYS A 25 -5.79 -7.70 -4.12
C LYS A 25 -5.79 -6.23 -3.69
N TYR A 26 -6.17 -5.32 -4.57
CA TYR A 26 -6.19 -3.88 -4.26
C TYR A 26 -7.30 -3.50 -3.27
N GLU A 27 -8.41 -4.25 -3.21
CA GLU A 27 -9.41 -4.13 -2.15
C GLU A 27 -8.89 -4.55 -0.77
N ILE A 28 -8.07 -5.60 -0.71
CA ILE A 28 -7.40 -6.01 0.54
C ILE A 28 -6.42 -4.92 0.99
N ILE A 29 -5.60 -4.41 0.07
CA ILE A 29 -4.69 -3.30 0.35
C ILE A 29 -5.46 -2.07 0.83
N LYS A 30 -6.61 -1.73 0.22
CA LYS A 30 -7.48 -0.62 0.66
C LYS A 30 -7.90 -0.76 2.13
N LYS A 31 -8.31 -1.97 2.55
CA LYS A 31 -8.70 -2.23 3.94
C LYS A 31 -7.53 -1.99 4.88
N ILE A 32 -6.36 -2.53 4.55
CA ILE A 32 -5.13 -2.38 5.34
C ILE A 32 -4.73 -0.90 5.47
N LEU A 33 -4.70 -0.15 4.38
CA LEU A 33 -4.32 1.27 4.39
C LEU A 33 -5.31 2.16 5.18
N ASN A 34 -6.54 1.70 5.40
CA ASN A 34 -7.53 2.40 6.21
C ASN A 34 -7.47 2.04 7.71
N GLU A 35 -6.69 1.02 8.08
CA GLU A 35 -6.43 0.73 9.48
C GLU A 35 -5.44 1.75 10.06
N LYS A 36 -5.79 2.30 11.23
CA LYS A 36 -4.93 3.22 11.96
C LYS A 36 -3.60 2.51 12.29
N ASP A 37 -2.48 3.18 12.02
CA ASP A 37 -1.13 2.69 12.32
C ASP A 37 -0.79 1.35 11.64
N CYS A 38 -1.39 1.06 10.47
CA CYS A 38 -1.23 -0.23 9.78
C CYS A 38 0.24 -0.63 9.57
N PHE A 39 1.10 0.30 9.15
CA PHE A 39 2.52 0.06 8.91
C PHE A 39 3.34 -0.18 10.20
N LEU A 40 2.85 0.27 11.37
CA LEU A 40 3.45 -0.06 12.67
C LEU A 40 3.03 -1.44 13.19
N LYS A 41 1.86 -1.93 12.77
CA LYS A 41 1.26 -3.19 13.23
C LYS A 41 1.66 -4.40 12.39
N MET A 42 2.15 -4.18 11.17
CA MET A 42 2.57 -5.25 10.27
C MET A 42 4.09 -5.45 10.29
N ASN A 43 4.54 -6.65 9.93
CA ASN A 43 5.96 -6.89 9.73
C ASN A 43 6.48 -6.14 8.50
N ILE A 44 7.78 -5.86 8.50
CA ILE A 44 8.44 -5.06 7.45
C ILE A 44 8.35 -5.72 6.06
N GLU A 45 8.40 -7.05 5.99
CA GLU A 45 8.30 -7.79 4.72
C GLU A 45 6.95 -7.58 4.05
N TYR A 46 5.88 -7.62 4.84
CA TYR A 46 4.51 -7.39 4.38
C TYR A 46 4.29 -5.93 3.97
N ALA A 47 4.83 -4.98 4.76
CA ALA A 47 4.85 -3.58 4.37
C ALA A 47 5.52 -3.38 3.01
N TYR A 48 6.70 -3.98 2.80
CA TYR A 48 7.42 -3.86 1.54
C TYR A 48 6.67 -4.52 0.38
N ALA A 49 6.02 -5.66 0.62
CA ALA A 49 5.18 -6.31 -0.39
C ALA A 49 4.03 -5.39 -0.84
N ILE A 50 3.33 -4.72 0.08
CA ILE A 50 2.29 -3.74 -0.25
C ILE A 50 2.88 -2.58 -1.07
N LEU A 51 4.03 -2.04 -0.68
CA LEU A 51 4.67 -0.93 -1.40
C LEU A 51 5.06 -1.35 -2.84
N ARG A 52 5.57 -2.57 -3.04
CA ARG A 52 5.83 -3.14 -4.38
C ARG A 52 4.56 -3.29 -5.19
N ASP A 53 3.48 -3.73 -4.55
CA ASP A 53 2.18 -3.90 -5.20
C ASP A 53 1.58 -2.56 -5.66
N LEU A 54 1.85 -1.50 -4.91
CA LEU A 54 1.55 -0.11 -5.26
C LEU A 54 2.56 0.52 -6.25
N LYS A 55 3.52 -0.28 -6.75
CA LYS A 55 4.56 0.12 -7.71
C LYS A 55 5.49 1.23 -7.23
N ILE A 56 5.75 1.26 -5.92
CA ILE A 56 6.86 2.05 -5.38
C ILE A 56 8.18 1.41 -5.88
N PRO A 57 9.11 2.19 -6.47
CA PRO A 57 10.41 1.69 -6.91
C PRO A 57 11.19 1.03 -5.76
N GLU A 58 11.87 -0.08 -6.03
CA GLU A 58 12.54 -0.90 -5.00
C GLU A 58 13.57 -0.11 -4.19
N ASP A 59 14.29 0.80 -4.85
CA ASP A 59 15.27 1.71 -4.25
C ASP A 59 14.64 2.78 -3.33
N GLN A 60 13.33 3.03 -3.47
CA GLN A 60 12.57 3.98 -2.67
C GLN A 60 11.80 3.33 -1.52
N ILE A 61 11.50 2.03 -1.59
CA ILE A 61 10.65 1.32 -0.60
C ILE A 61 11.10 1.57 0.84
N ARG A 62 12.41 1.48 1.11
CA ARG A 62 12.93 1.69 2.45
C ARG A 62 12.63 3.08 2.99
N ASN A 63 12.84 4.11 2.17
CA ASN A 63 12.63 5.50 2.58
C ASN A 63 11.14 5.77 2.79
N VAL A 64 10.30 5.31 1.85
CA VAL A 64 8.84 5.39 1.96
C VAL A 64 8.34 4.72 3.24
N TYR A 65 8.83 3.51 3.54
CA TYR A 65 8.46 2.81 4.76
C TYR A 65 8.86 3.59 6.02
N LEU A 66 10.08 4.12 6.07
CA LEU A 66 10.55 4.92 7.21
C LEU A 66 9.68 6.16 7.42
N GLU A 67 9.30 6.87 6.36
CA GLU A 67 8.39 8.01 6.44
C GLU A 67 7.01 7.62 6.97
N LEU A 68 6.48 6.48 6.54
CA LEU A 68 5.16 5.99 6.99
C LEU A 68 5.13 5.65 8.48
N ILE A 69 6.25 5.18 9.05
CA ILE A 69 6.34 4.86 10.48
C ILE A 69 6.87 6.00 11.34
N SER A 70 7.55 7.00 10.75
CA SER A 70 8.11 8.15 11.48
C SER A 70 7.13 9.30 11.67
N ILE A 71 6.03 9.34 10.91
CA ILE A 71 5.01 10.40 10.97
C ILE A 71 3.94 10.13 12.06
N ASN A 72 4.10 9.06 12.85
CA ASN A 72 3.18 8.72 13.94
C ASN A 72 3.65 9.20 15.32
#